data_AF-A0A7X6P1V4-F1
#
_entry.id   AF-A0A7X6P1V4-F1
#
_cell.length_a   1.000
_cell.length_b   1.000
_cell.length_c   1.000
_cell.angle_alpha   90.00
_cell.angle_beta   90.00
_cell.angle_gamma   90.00
#
_symmetry.space_group_name_H-M   'P 1'
#
loop_
_entity.id
_entity.type
_entity.pdbx_description
1 polymer ?
#
loop_
_entity_poly.entity_id
_entity_poly.type
_entity_poly.pdbx_seq_one_letter_code
_entity_poly.pdbx_strand_id
1 'polypeptide(L)'
;SGAELVTRPAEVLEIVGRVGELAPDLPRPEHLLDNLTEVQRQVFEALPGRGARTPDQIAVAAGLPANSVLGPLASLEICGLVQRQDGRWRLAPRVHSAGG
;
A
#
# COMPACT_ATOMS: atom_id res chain seq x y z
N SER A 1 -23.76 30.29 2.05
CA SER A 1 -23.54 30.39 0.60
C SER A 1 -22.04 30.37 0.35
N GLY A 2 -21.54 29.44 -0.46
CA GLY A 2 -20.11 29.32 -0.79
C GLY A 2 -19.53 27.94 -0.51
N ALA A 3 -19.92 26.95 -1.32
CA ALA A 3 -19.19 25.69 -1.43
C ALA A 3 -17.93 25.97 -2.27
N GLU A 4 -16.75 25.72 -1.72
CA GLU A 4 -15.50 25.74 -2.48
C GLU A 4 -15.31 24.36 -3.13
N LEU A 5 -15.60 24.32 -4.43
CA LEU A 5 -15.56 23.15 -5.27
C LEU A 5 -14.09 22.83 -5.61
N VAL A 6 -13.42 22.01 -4.79
CA VAL A 6 -12.07 21.48 -5.08
C VAL A 6 -12.18 20.43 -6.19
N THR A 7 -12.27 20.89 -7.45
CA THR A 7 -12.14 20.03 -8.62
C THR A 7 -10.66 19.73 -8.86
N ARG A 8 -10.25 18.53 -8.44
CA ARG A 8 -8.99 17.78 -8.65
C ARG A 8 -8.22 17.52 -7.35
N PRO A 9 -8.52 16.42 -6.63
CA PRO A 9 -7.67 15.93 -5.56
C PRO A 9 -7.00 14.61 -6.00
N ALA A 10 -5.78 14.70 -6.51
CA ALA A 10 -4.87 13.56 -6.52
C ALA A 10 -3.42 14.02 -6.34
N GLU A 11 -3.22 15.02 -5.48
CA GLU A 11 -1.90 15.48 -5.05
C GLU A 11 -1.95 15.73 -3.54
N VAL A 12 -2.06 14.64 -2.76
CA VAL A 12 -1.44 14.52 -1.44
C VAL A 12 -1.14 13.03 -1.25
N LEU A 13 0.14 12.68 -1.40
CA LEU A 13 0.69 11.49 -0.74
C LEU A 13 0.59 11.76 0.76
N GLU A 14 -0.41 11.20 1.43
CA GLU A 14 -0.43 11.14 2.90
C GLU A 14 0.56 10.06 3.35
N ILE A 15 1.85 10.31 3.07
CA ILE A 15 2.98 9.63 3.66
C ILE A 15 3.34 10.47 4.87
N VAL A 16 2.97 9.96 6.05
CA VAL A 16 3.51 10.20 7.40
C VAL A 16 2.32 10.01 8.36
N GLY A 17 2.14 8.78 8.82
CA GLY A 17 1.25 8.49 9.94
C GLY A 17 1.89 9.05 11.21
N ARG A 18 1.23 10.02 11.83
CA ARG A 18 1.66 10.62 13.11
C ARG A 18 1.32 9.67 14.26
N VAL A 19 2.24 9.66 15.24
CA VAL A 19 2.21 9.01 16.56
C VAL A 19 0.84 9.00 17.25
N GLY A 20 0.46 7.83 17.78
CA GLY A 20 -0.67 7.63 18.70
C GLY A 20 -0.53 6.32 19.50
N GLU A 21 -0.95 6.36 20.75
CA GLU A 21 -0.60 5.51 21.90
C GLU A 21 -1.17 4.07 21.97
N LEU A 22 -0.52 3.30 22.85
CA LEU A 22 -0.62 1.89 23.25
C LEU A 22 -2.00 1.18 23.14
N ALA A 23 -2.07 0.16 22.28
CA ALA A 23 -3.03 -0.95 22.34
C ALA A 23 -2.31 -2.24 21.87
N PRO A 24 -2.67 -3.44 22.36
CA PRO A 24 -1.88 -4.67 22.18
C PRO A 24 -1.58 -4.97 20.71
N ASP A 25 -0.28 -5.15 20.43
CA ASP A 25 0.42 -5.12 19.15
C ASP A 25 -0.13 -6.11 18.10
N LEU A 26 -1.13 -5.68 17.33
CA LEU A 26 -1.11 -6.02 15.91
C LEU A 26 0.05 -5.22 15.30
N PRO A 27 1.03 -5.87 14.63
CA PRO A 27 2.20 -5.17 14.12
C PRO A 27 1.73 -4.01 13.25
N ARG A 28 2.03 -2.79 13.72
CA ARG A 28 1.60 -1.57 13.04
C ARG A 28 2.19 -1.57 11.63
N PRO A 29 1.46 -1.09 10.60
CA PRO A 29 1.96 -1.08 9.23
C PRO A 29 3.35 -0.44 9.10
N GLU A 30 3.69 0.59 9.88
CA GLU A 30 5.03 1.19 9.88
C GLU A 30 6.15 0.19 10.21
N HIS A 31 5.97 -0.65 11.25
CA HIS A 31 6.95 -1.67 11.60
C HIS A 31 7.07 -2.76 10.52
N LEU A 32 5.97 -3.08 9.81
CA LEU A 32 6.03 -4.01 8.69
C LEU A 32 6.74 -3.42 7.47
N LEU A 33 6.57 -2.12 7.22
CA LEU A 33 7.26 -1.41 6.13
C LEU A 33 8.76 -1.27 6.37
N ASP A 34 9.18 -1.13 7.63
CA ASP A 34 10.59 -1.07 8.02
C ASP A 34 11.32 -2.39 7.77
N ASN A 35 10.60 -3.52 7.75
CA ASN A 35 11.16 -4.86 7.53
C ASN A 35 11.15 -5.31 6.06
N LEU A 36 10.74 -4.45 5.13
CA LEU A 36 10.74 -4.81 3.70
C LEU A 36 12.16 -4.84 3.14
N THR A 37 12.47 -5.89 2.40
CA THR A 37 13.62 -5.90 1.48
C THR A 37 13.47 -4.80 0.42
N GLU A 38 14.58 -4.39 -0.19
CA GLU A 38 14.58 -3.37 -1.25
C GLU A 38 13.59 -3.70 -2.38
N VAL A 39 13.58 -4.95 -2.85
CA VAL A 39 12.65 -5.39 -3.92
C VAL A 39 11.19 -5.33 -3.45
N GLN A 40 10.89 -5.72 -2.22
CA GLN A 40 9.54 -5.61 -1.67
C GLN A 40 9.10 -4.15 -1.53
N ARG A 41 10.01 -3.26 -1.11
CA ARG A 41 9.74 -1.82 -1.02
C ARG A 41 9.42 -1.22 -2.39
N GLN A 42 10.24 -1.50 -3.40
CA GLN A 42 10.00 -1.05 -4.78
C GLN A 42 8.65 -1.54 -5.33
N VAL A 43 8.31 -2.80 -5.09
CA VAL A 43 7.00 -3.37 -5.48
C VAL A 43 5.86 -2.72 -4.72
N PHE A 44 6.02 -2.47 -3.42
CA PHE A 44 5.00 -1.84 -2.59
C PHE A 44 4.74 -0.39 -3.01
N GLU A 45 5.79 0.39 -3.27
CA GLU A 45 5.71 1.78 -3.73
C GLU A 45 5.12 1.90 -5.15
N ALA A 46 5.28 0.87 -5.98
CA ALA A 46 4.71 0.80 -7.32
C ALA A 46 3.19 0.53 -7.34
N LEU A 47 2.57 0.21 -6.20
CA LEU A 47 1.13 -0.02 -6.11
C LEU A 47 0.35 1.29 -6.15
N PRO A 48 -0.84 1.29 -6.77
CA PRO A 48 -1.64 2.50 -6.84
C PRO A 48 -2.29 2.79 -5.48
N GLY A 49 -2.34 4.06 -5.07
CA GLY A 49 -3.09 4.49 -3.88
C GLY A 49 -4.60 4.23 -3.98
N ARG A 50 -5.14 4.08 -5.19
CA ARG A 50 -6.55 3.69 -5.47
C ARG A 50 -6.62 2.75 -6.69
N GLY A 51 -7.55 1.79 -6.65
CA GLY A 51 -7.71 0.80 -7.73
C GLY A 51 -6.72 -0.35 -7.63
N ALA A 52 -6.54 -1.12 -8.71
CA ALA A 52 -5.64 -2.28 -8.75
C ALA A 52 -4.84 -2.37 -10.07
N ARG A 53 -3.61 -2.89 -10.02
CA ARG A 53 -2.72 -3.08 -11.17
C ARG A 53 -2.39 -4.56 -11.41
N THR A 54 -2.14 -4.94 -12.66
CA THR A 54 -1.62 -6.28 -12.96
C THR A 54 -0.15 -6.41 -12.50
N PRO A 55 0.38 -7.63 -12.31
CA PRO A 55 1.80 -7.84 -12.02
C PRO A 55 2.72 -7.14 -13.03
N ASP A 56 2.43 -7.22 -14.33
CA ASP A 56 3.25 -6.57 -15.37
C ASP A 56 3.25 -5.04 -15.22
N GLN A 57 2.10 -4.43 -14.91
CA GLN A 57 2.01 -2.98 -14.68
C GLN A 57 2.81 -2.55 -13.45
N ILE A 58 2.85 -3.39 -12.42
CA ILE A 58 3.62 -3.14 -11.19
C ILE A 58 5.11 -3.29 -11.46
N ALA A 59 5.52 -4.31 -12.20
CA ALA A 59 6.91 -4.52 -12.59
C ALA A 59 7.46 -3.31 -13.37
N VAL A 60 6.70 -2.80 -14.34
CA VAL A 60 7.06 -1.60 -15.10
C VAL A 60 7.20 -0.38 -14.17
N ALA A 61 6.24 -0.16 -13.27
CA ALA A 61 6.28 0.96 -12.33
C ALA A 61 7.39 0.84 -11.27
N ALA A 62 7.76 -0.39 -10.88
CA ALA A 62 8.83 -0.68 -9.94
C ALA A 62 10.23 -0.68 -10.59
N GLY A 63 10.32 -0.63 -11.93
CA GLY A 63 11.59 -0.79 -12.65
C GLY A 63 12.19 -2.19 -12.54
N LEU A 64 11.34 -3.21 -12.39
CA LEU A 64 11.75 -4.60 -12.17
C LEU A 64 11.34 -5.52 -13.34
N PRO A 65 12.02 -6.65 -13.54
CA PRO A 65 11.56 -7.68 -14.47
C PRO A 65 10.20 -8.26 -14.05
N ALA A 66 9.31 -8.52 -15.02
CA ALA A 66 7.94 -8.99 -14.75
C ALA A 66 7.85 -10.28 -13.94
N ASN A 67 8.82 -11.20 -14.11
CA ASN A 67 8.87 -12.45 -13.35
C ASN A 67 9.34 -12.27 -11.89
N SER A 68 9.85 -11.09 -11.52
CA SER A 68 10.48 -10.85 -10.22
C SER A 68 9.52 -10.27 -9.18
N VAL A 69 8.33 -9.81 -9.58
CA VAL A 69 7.39 -9.13 -8.66
C VAL A 69 6.39 -10.06 -7.99
N LEU A 70 6.12 -11.24 -8.54
CA LEU A 70 5.11 -12.16 -7.99
C LEU A 70 5.47 -12.69 -6.59
N GLY A 71 6.75 -13.03 -6.36
CA GLY A 71 7.23 -13.45 -5.04
C GLY A 71 7.05 -12.36 -3.97
N PRO A 72 7.61 -11.15 -4.19
CA PRO A 72 7.38 -10.01 -3.31
C PRO A 72 5.90 -9.68 -3.08
N LEU A 73 5.06 -9.69 -4.11
CA LEU A 73 3.61 -9.46 -3.97
C LEU A 73 2.95 -10.50 -3.07
N ALA A 74 3.29 -11.79 -3.23
CA ALA A 74 2.79 -12.84 -2.35
C ALA A 74 3.26 -12.66 -0.89
N SER A 75 4.52 -12.26 -0.67
CA SER A 75 5.00 -11.95 0.68
C SER A 75 4.26 -10.77 1.30
N LEU A 76 4.05 -9.69 0.55
CA LEU A 76 3.31 -8.52 1.01
C LEU A 76 1.84 -8.85 1.32
N GLU A 77 1.24 -9.80 0.58
CA GLU A 77 -0.12 -10.30 0.83
C GLU A 77 -0.21 -11.03 2.18
N ILE A 78 0.76 -11.91 2.45
CA ILE A 78 0.88 -12.63 3.73
C ILE A 78 1.04 -11.65 4.89
N CYS A 79 1.80 -10.57 4.69
CA CYS A 79 1.94 -9.49 5.67
C CYS A 79 0.69 -8.58 5.78
N GLY A 80 -0.34 -8.79 4.95
CA GLY A 80 -1.56 -7.99 4.95
C GLY A 80 -1.38 -6.55 4.46
N LEU A 81 -0.27 -6.25 3.77
CA LEU A 81 0.03 -4.91 3.25
C LEU A 81 -0.68 -4.66 1.90
N VAL A 82 -0.95 -5.73 1.16
CA VAL A 82 -1.56 -5.70 -0.17
C VAL A 82 -2.57 -6.85 -0.27
N GLN A 83 -3.44 -6.80 -1.27
CA GLN A 83 -4.40 -7.85 -1.55
C GLN A 83 -4.51 -8.10 -3.05
N ARG A 84 -4.71 -9.37 -3.42
CA ARG A 84 -5.04 -9.75 -4.79
C ARG A 84 -6.56 -9.76 -5.01
N GLN A 85 -7.00 -9.13 -6.08
CA GLN A 85 -8.38 -9.10 -6.56
C GLN A 85 -8.39 -9.28 -8.08
N ASP A 86 -9.06 -10.32 -8.58
CA ASP A 86 -9.22 -10.60 -10.01
C ASP A 86 -7.88 -10.62 -10.79
N GLY A 87 -6.83 -11.20 -10.19
CA GLY A 87 -5.50 -11.23 -10.80
C GLY A 87 -4.72 -9.92 -10.73
N ARG A 88 -5.29 -8.87 -10.12
CA ARG A 88 -4.71 -7.55 -9.93
C ARG A 88 -4.40 -7.32 -8.46
N TRP A 89 -3.53 -6.37 -8.17
CA TRP A 89 -3.02 -6.09 -6.85
C TRP A 89 -3.28 -4.65 -6.45
N ARG A 90 -3.58 -4.46 -5.16
CA ARG A 90 -3.85 -3.16 -4.56
C ARG A 90 -3.39 -3.14 -3.10
N LEU A 91 -3.22 -1.93 -2.56
CA LEU A 91 -2.99 -1.77 -1.12
C LEU A 91 -4.17 -2.31 -0.33
N ALA A 92 -3.88 -2.97 0.79
CA ALA A 92 -4.89 -3.41 1.74
C ALA A 92 -5.55 -2.18 2.40
N PRO A 93 -6.88 -2.19 2.63
CA PRO A 93 -7.54 -1.13 3.36
C PRO A 93 -6.98 -1.09 4.80
N ARG A 94 -6.59 0.10 5.27
CA ARG A 94 -6.30 0.30 6.68
C ARG A 94 -7.60 0.05 7.44
N VAL A 95 -7.62 -0.97 8.29
CA VAL A 95 -8.69 -1.12 9.27
C VAL A 95 -8.51 0.05 10.24
N HIS A 96 -9.40 1.03 10.16
CA HIS A 96 -9.51 2.04 11.22
C HIS A 96 -9.89 1.27 12.48
N SER A 97 -8.99 1.20 13.45
CA SER A 97 -9.36 0.79 14.80
C SER A 97 -10.37 1.80 15.30
N ALA A 98 -11.66 1.50 15.18
CA ALA A 98 -12.71 2.21 15.89
C ALA A 98 -12.48 1.93 17.38
N GLY A 99 -11.68 2.78 18.02
CA GLY A 99 -11.76 2.98 19.46
C GLY A 99 -13.15 3.50 19.78
N GLY A 100 -13.76 2.93 20.82
CA GLY A 100 -15.15 3.20 21.22
C GLY A 100 -15.42 4.57 21.81
#